data_AF-A0A1Q4R464-F1
#
_entry.id   AF-A0A1Q4R464-F1
#
_cell.length_a   1.000
_cell.length_b   1.000
_cell.length_c   1.000
_cell.angle_alpha   90.00
_cell.angle_beta   90.00
_cell.angle_gamma   90.00
#
_symmetry.space_group_name_H-M   'P 1'
#
loop_
_entity.id
_entity.type
_entity.pdbx_description
1 polymer ?
#
loop_
_entity_poly.entity_id
_entity_poly.type
_entity_poly.pdbx_seq_one_letter_code
_entity_poly.pdbx_strand_id
1 'polypeptide(L)'
;MKPKFKTNSAWEQAQLLMQPAFIRVVDNFRDQLEDSEWEGEYREITEPYPGYILDLKCGDCEQQINLWELCYQICFVSYPTEPDDGGSCAVDIDTNLFEATGAVDWQKLENKTQMLIKQIFATLPKSD
;
A
#
# COMPACT_ATOMS: atom_id res chain seq x y z
N MET A 1 11.20 2.39 0.27
CA MET A 1 12.03 3.62 0.46
C MET A 1 11.50 4.47 1.59
N LYS A 2 12.29 5.43 2.11
CA LYS A 2 11.78 6.36 3.14
C LYS A 2 11.18 7.63 2.49
N PRO A 3 9.86 7.88 2.63
CA PRO A 3 9.25 9.12 2.13
C PRO A 3 9.75 10.32 2.93
N LYS A 4 10.12 11.40 2.21
CA LYS A 4 10.51 12.68 2.79
C LYS A 4 9.52 13.75 2.36
N PHE A 5 8.76 14.28 3.32
CA PHE A 5 7.78 15.33 3.08
C PHE A 5 8.47 16.68 2.89
N LYS A 6 8.00 17.46 1.91
CA LYS A 6 8.54 18.80 1.62
C LYS A 6 8.01 19.88 2.56
N THR A 7 6.84 19.67 3.16
CA THR A 7 6.15 20.65 4.00
C THR A 7 5.54 19.99 5.25
N ASN A 8 5.30 20.80 6.28
CA ASN A 8 4.64 20.32 7.50
C ASN A 8 3.19 19.89 7.23
N SER A 9 2.47 20.66 6.41
CA SER A 9 1.11 20.32 5.98
C SER A 9 1.04 18.96 5.27
N ALA A 10 2.03 18.61 4.43
CA ALA A 10 2.10 17.28 3.81
C ALA A 10 2.32 16.17 4.84
N TRP A 11 3.11 16.43 5.88
CA TRP A 11 3.31 15.47 6.98
C TRP A 11 2.02 15.28 7.78
N GLU A 12 1.30 16.35 8.13
CA GLU A 12 0.01 16.27 8.85
C GLU A 12 -1.04 15.50 8.04
N GLN A 13 -1.14 15.78 6.74
CA GLN A 13 -2.02 15.06 5.83
C GLN A 13 -1.66 13.56 5.73
N ALA A 14 -0.37 13.24 5.72
CA ALA A 14 0.06 11.84 5.74
C ALA A 14 -0.45 11.13 7.00
N GLN A 15 -0.34 11.76 8.18
CA GLN A 15 -0.83 11.16 9.43
C GLN A 15 -2.33 10.83 9.36
N LEU A 16 -3.13 11.67 8.70
CA LEU A 16 -4.56 11.42 8.51
C LEU A 16 -4.86 10.27 7.55
N LEU A 17 -4.03 10.06 6.53
CA LEU A 17 -4.25 9.05 5.49
C LEU A 17 -3.68 7.67 5.82
N MET A 18 -2.54 7.60 6.50
CA MET A 18 -1.78 6.34 6.61
C MET A 18 -2.57 5.22 7.32
N GLN A 19 -3.27 5.52 8.41
CA GLN A 19 -4.06 4.51 9.12
C GLN A 19 -5.29 4.05 8.30
N PRO A 20 -6.11 4.95 7.74
CA PRO A 20 -7.16 4.58 6.79
C PRO A 20 -6.67 3.73 5.62
N ALA A 21 -5.56 4.13 4.99
CA ALA A 21 -5.00 3.41 3.85
C ALA A 21 -4.59 1.99 4.23
N PHE A 22 -3.92 1.82 5.37
CA PHE A 22 -3.51 0.51 5.86
C PHE A 22 -4.71 -0.42 6.08
N ILE A 23 -5.77 0.09 6.73
CA ILE A 23 -7.00 -0.67 6.93
C ILE A 23 -7.60 -1.10 5.59
N ARG A 24 -7.70 -0.20 4.61
CA ARG A 24 -8.26 -0.52 3.28
C ARG A 24 -7.41 -1.53 2.52
N VAL A 25 -6.10 -1.43 2.61
CA VAL A 25 -5.17 -2.38 1.97
C VAL A 25 -5.40 -3.79 2.51
N VAL A 26 -5.39 -3.96 3.83
CA VAL A 26 -5.59 -5.27 4.47
C VAL A 26 -6.98 -5.85 4.14
N ASP A 27 -8.02 -5.01 4.22
CA ASP A 27 -9.41 -5.42 3.95
C ASP A 27 -9.58 -5.90 2.51
N ASN A 28 -9.05 -5.15 1.54
CA ASN A 28 -9.13 -5.51 0.13
C ASN A 28 -8.27 -6.74 -0.22
N PHE A 29 -7.12 -6.94 0.41
CA PHE A 29 -6.36 -8.18 0.23
C PHE A 29 -7.13 -9.37 0.73
N ARG A 30 -7.75 -9.26 1.92
CA ARG A 30 -8.59 -10.33 2.46
C ARG A 30 -9.72 -10.70 1.50
N ASP A 31 -10.46 -9.70 1.01
CA ASP A 31 -11.56 -9.90 0.07
C ASP A 31 -11.08 -10.58 -1.24
N GLN A 32 -9.98 -10.09 -1.83
CA GLN A 32 -9.43 -10.70 -3.05
C GLN A 32 -8.89 -12.12 -2.84
N LEU A 33 -8.33 -12.43 -1.67
CA LEU A 33 -7.82 -13.76 -1.35
C LEU A 33 -8.96 -14.79 -1.24
N GLU A 34 -10.14 -14.40 -0.77
CA GLU A 34 -11.30 -15.29 -0.64
C GLU A 34 -11.75 -15.87 -2.00
N ASP A 35 -11.56 -15.12 -3.09
CA ASP A 35 -11.92 -15.53 -4.46
C ASP A 35 -10.71 -15.99 -5.30
N SER A 36 -9.51 -16.11 -4.72
CA SER A 36 -8.28 -16.44 -5.46
C SER A 36 -7.71 -17.81 -5.08
N GLU A 37 -6.80 -18.33 -5.92
CA GLU A 37 -6.02 -19.55 -5.62
C GLU A 37 -4.84 -19.27 -4.67
N TRP A 38 -4.58 -18.00 -4.34
CA TRP A 38 -3.50 -17.59 -3.47
C TRP A 38 -3.92 -17.65 -2.00
N GLU A 39 -3.07 -18.24 -1.17
CA GLU A 39 -3.15 -18.17 0.29
C GLU A 39 -2.29 -17.01 0.80
N GLY A 40 -2.81 -16.23 1.76
CA GLY A 40 -2.12 -15.08 2.32
C GLY A 40 -1.84 -15.19 3.82
N GLU A 41 -0.59 -15.00 4.22
CA GLU A 41 -0.17 -14.91 5.62
C GLU A 41 0.40 -13.52 5.93
N TYR A 42 -0.15 -12.85 6.93
CA TYR A 42 0.31 -11.54 7.38
C TYR A 42 1.39 -11.70 8.44
N ARG A 43 2.59 -11.15 8.18
CA ARG A 43 3.72 -11.18 9.11
C ARG A 43 4.21 -9.78 9.46
N GLU A 44 4.50 -9.61 10.73
CA GLU A 44 5.23 -8.45 11.23
C GLU A 44 6.73 -8.70 11.10
N ILE A 45 7.45 -7.70 10.60
CA ILE A 45 8.91 -7.69 10.57
C ILE A 45 9.41 -6.59 11.49
N THR A 46 10.47 -6.86 12.24
CA THR A 46 11.08 -5.88 13.16
C THR A 46 12.43 -5.36 12.66
N GLU A 47 13.02 -6.03 11.67
CA GLU A 47 14.34 -5.71 11.11
C GLU A 47 14.25 -5.51 9.59
N PRO A 48 15.00 -4.55 9.01
CA PRO A 48 15.80 -3.53 9.71
C PRO A 48 14.96 -2.46 10.42
N TYR A 49 13.66 -2.39 10.11
CA TYR A 49 12.68 -1.50 10.74
C TYR A 49 11.32 -2.20 10.83
N PRO A 50 10.42 -1.77 11.74
CA PRO A 50 9.07 -2.30 11.83
C PRO A 50 8.30 -2.21 10.52
N GLY A 51 7.68 -3.30 10.10
CA GLY A 51 6.90 -3.37 8.87
C GLY A 51 5.91 -4.53 8.86
N TYR A 52 5.03 -4.53 7.86
CA TYR A 52 4.04 -5.59 7.64
C TYR A 52 4.22 -6.15 6.23
N ILE A 53 4.40 -7.46 6.15
CA ILE A 53 4.52 -8.23 4.92
C ILE A 53 3.31 -9.14 4.78
N LEU A 54 2.77 -9.23 3.57
CA LEU A 54 1.84 -10.27 3.18
C LEU A 54 2.61 -11.29 2.33
N ASP A 55 2.76 -12.50 2.84
CA ASP A 55 3.29 -13.63 2.08
C ASP A 55 2.14 -14.31 1.35
N LEU A 56 2.25 -14.34 0.03
CA LEU A 56 1.32 -14.99 -0.86
C LEU A 56 1.91 -16.33 -1.33
N LYS A 57 1.14 -17.40 -1.24
CA LYS A 57 1.52 -18.73 -1.73
C LYS A 57 0.46 -19.31 -2.65
N CYS A 58 0.87 -19.89 -3.77
CA CYS A 58 0.00 -20.60 -4.70
C CYS A 58 0.79 -21.74 -5.35
N GLY A 59 0.58 -22.97 -4.87
CA GLY A 59 1.40 -24.12 -5.25
C GLY A 59 2.88 -23.89 -4.90
N ASP A 60 3.77 -24.00 -5.89
CA ASP A 60 5.21 -23.73 -5.76
C ASP A 60 5.58 -22.24 -5.92
N CYS A 61 4.60 -21.36 -6.16
CA CYS A 61 4.83 -19.93 -6.30
C CYS A 61 4.70 -19.22 -4.95
N GLU A 62 5.71 -18.44 -4.58
CA GLU A 62 5.68 -17.56 -3.42
C GLU A 62 5.95 -16.11 -3.85
N GLN A 63 5.21 -15.15 -3.29
CA GLN A 63 5.39 -13.72 -3.49
C GLN A 63 5.30 -12.98 -2.16
N GLN A 64 6.12 -11.94 -1.97
CA GLN A 64 6.09 -11.12 -0.76
C GLN A 64 5.70 -9.69 -1.09
N ILE A 65 4.72 -9.18 -0.37
CA ILE A 65 4.19 -7.83 -0.58
C ILE A 65 4.42 -7.02 0.70
N ASN A 66 5.09 -5.87 0.58
CA ASN A 66 5.20 -4.92 1.68
C ASN A 66 3.99 -3.99 1.72
N LEU A 67 3.18 -4.10 2.78
CA LEU A 67 1.93 -3.36 2.90
C LEU A 67 2.14 -1.86 3.07
N TRP A 68 3.25 -1.43 3.68
CA TRP A 68 3.57 0.00 3.80
C TRP A 68 3.89 0.63 2.46
N GLU A 69 4.64 -0.07 1.60
CA GLU A 69 4.96 0.41 0.26
C GLU A 69 3.67 0.62 -0.57
N LEU A 70 2.65 -0.22 -0.38
CA LEU A 70 1.34 -0.03 -1.00
C LEU A 70 0.59 1.17 -0.43
N CYS A 71 0.63 1.35 0.89
CA CYS A 71 0.06 2.55 1.52
C CYS A 71 0.71 3.82 0.96
N TYR A 72 2.02 3.82 0.72
CA TYR A 72 2.73 4.94 0.11
C TYR A 72 2.33 5.17 -1.35
N GLN A 73 2.18 4.11 -2.15
CA GLN A 73 1.67 4.21 -3.52
C GLN A 73 0.24 4.77 -3.58
N ILE A 74 -0.58 4.47 -2.58
CA ILE A 74 -1.94 5.01 -2.46
C ILE A 74 -1.89 6.47 -2.01
N CYS A 75 -1.16 6.80 -0.95
CA CYS A 75 -1.21 8.12 -0.31
C CYS A 75 -0.42 9.21 -1.05
N PHE A 76 0.61 8.85 -1.83
CA PHE A 76 1.55 9.80 -2.41
C PHE A 76 1.45 9.86 -3.94
N VAL A 77 1.78 11.02 -4.49
CA VAL A 77 1.89 11.24 -5.94
C VAL A 77 3.25 10.72 -6.42
N SER A 78 3.21 9.88 -7.46
CA SER A 78 4.42 9.37 -8.16
C SER A 78 5.44 8.70 -7.23
N TYR A 79 4.97 7.99 -6.20
CA TYR A 79 5.85 7.18 -5.36
C TYR A 79 6.44 6.04 -6.20
N PRO A 80 7.78 5.94 -6.32
CA PRO A 80 8.38 4.94 -7.18
C PRO A 80 8.25 3.55 -6.56
N THR A 81 8.01 2.57 -7.42
CA THR A 81 7.84 1.15 -7.06
C THR A 81 9.15 0.36 -7.12
N GLU A 82 10.27 1.06 -7.35
CA GLU A 82 11.59 0.44 -7.49
C GLU A 82 12.19 0.09 -6.12
N PRO A 83 13.01 -0.98 -6.04
CA PRO A 83 13.62 -1.41 -4.79
C PRO A 83 14.50 -0.31 -4.18
N ASP A 84 14.35 -0.15 -2.86
CA ASP A 84 15.05 0.82 -2.04
C ASP A 84 16.57 0.62 -2.08
N ASP A 85 17.31 1.57 -2.66
CA ASP A 85 18.77 1.70 -2.53
C ASP A 85 19.18 2.32 -1.17
N GLY A 86 18.29 2.34 -0.18
CA GLY A 86 18.46 3.01 1.11
C GLY A 86 18.23 4.53 1.05
N GLY A 87 17.70 5.03 -0.06
CA GLY A 87 17.47 6.44 -0.33
C GLY A 87 16.20 7.01 0.31
N SER A 88 16.22 8.31 0.61
CA SER A 88 15.00 9.06 0.91
C SER A 88 14.45 9.68 -0.38
N CYS A 89 13.17 9.48 -0.68
CA CYS A 89 12.53 10.10 -1.84
C CYS A 89 11.61 11.24 -1.41
N ALA A 90 11.71 12.38 -2.09
CA ALA A 90 10.83 13.51 -1.85
C ALA A 90 9.44 13.20 -2.42
N VAL A 91 8.44 13.12 -1.55
CA VAL A 91 7.06 12.76 -1.93
C VAL A 91 6.12 13.93 -1.72
N ASP A 92 5.08 13.99 -2.55
CA ASP A 92 3.94 14.89 -2.38
C ASP A 92 2.69 14.06 -2.07
N ILE A 93 1.81 14.59 -1.21
CA ILE A 93 0.55 13.93 -0.85
C ILE A 93 -0.42 14.01 -2.03
N ASP A 94 -1.12 12.91 -2.30
CA ASP A 94 -2.24 12.94 -3.24
C ASP A 94 -3.43 13.66 -2.62
N THR A 95 -3.50 14.98 -2.82
CA THR A 95 -4.56 15.82 -2.26
C THR A 95 -5.95 15.49 -2.80
N ASN A 96 -6.06 14.69 -3.88
CA ASN A 96 -7.35 14.22 -4.37
C ASN A 96 -8.04 13.27 -3.38
N LEU A 97 -7.28 12.66 -2.45
CA LEU A 97 -7.79 11.80 -1.39
C LEU A 97 -8.43 12.57 -0.22
N PHE A 98 -8.53 13.89 -0.32
CA PHE A 98 -9.23 14.71 0.64
C PHE A 98 -10.47 15.37 0.03
N GLU A 99 -11.46 15.57 0.88
CA GLU A 99 -12.60 16.42 0.59
C GLU A 99 -12.21 17.90 0.65
N ALA A 100 -13.07 18.79 0.15
CA ALA A 100 -12.87 20.23 0.25
C ALA A 100 -12.78 20.74 1.70
N THR A 101 -13.30 19.96 2.66
CA THR A 101 -13.24 20.23 4.11
C THR A 101 -11.86 19.94 4.73
N GLY A 102 -10.99 19.23 4.00
CA GLY A 102 -9.73 18.70 4.52
C GLY A 102 -9.86 17.34 5.22
N ALA A 103 -11.06 16.75 5.28
CA ALA A 103 -11.26 15.38 5.74
C ALA A 103 -10.85 14.37 4.65
N VAL A 104 -10.56 13.12 5.04
CA VAL A 104 -10.24 12.03 4.11
C VAL A 104 -11.48 11.65 3.30
N ASP A 105 -11.34 11.62 1.98
CA ASP A 105 -12.33 11.11 1.04
C ASP A 105 -12.23 9.57 0.98
N TRP A 106 -13.00 8.92 1.85
CA TRP A 106 -12.99 7.46 2.01
C TRP A 106 -13.32 6.70 0.73
N GLN A 107 -14.20 7.25 -0.13
CA GLN A 107 -14.59 6.59 -1.36
C GLN A 107 -13.46 6.59 -2.37
N LYS A 108 -12.75 7.71 -2.53
CA LYS A 108 -11.58 7.76 -3.41
C LYS A 108 -10.44 6.90 -2.90
N LEU A 109 -10.21 6.90 -1.59
CA LEU A 109 -9.22 6.03 -0.97
C LEU A 109 -9.50 4.56 -1.26
N GLU A 110 -10.75 4.12 -1.07
CA GLU A 110 -11.21 2.76 -1.39
C GLU A 110 -11.01 2.44 -2.87
N ASN A 111 -11.49 3.30 -3.78
CA ASN A 111 -11.38 3.07 -5.21
C ASN A 111 -9.92 2.93 -5.67
N LYS A 112 -9.03 3.79 -5.17
CA LYS A 112 -7.59 3.73 -5.48
C LYS A 112 -6.96 2.44 -4.94
N THR A 113 -7.37 2.02 -3.74
CA THR A 113 -6.90 0.77 -3.11
C THR A 113 -7.34 -0.45 -3.92
N GLN A 114 -8.62 -0.53 -4.29
CA GLN A 114 -9.15 -1.61 -5.14
C GLN A 114 -8.43 -1.72 -6.47
N MET A 115 -8.20 -0.57 -7.13
CA MET A 115 -7.49 -0.55 -8.41
C MET A 115 -6.07 -1.12 -8.29
N LEU A 116 -5.34 -0.69 -7.26
CA LEU A 116 -3.97 -1.16 -7.01
C LEU A 116 -3.94 -2.67 -6.71
N ILE A 117 -4.81 -3.16 -5.83
CA ILE A 117 -4.81 -4.58 -5.45
C ILE A 117 -5.24 -5.46 -6.63
N LYS A 118 -6.26 -5.07 -7.39
CA LYS A 118 -6.63 -5.77 -8.64
C LYS A 118 -5.47 -5.84 -9.62
N GLN A 119 -4.70 -4.76 -9.75
CA GLN A 119 -3.51 -4.74 -10.61
C GLN A 119 -2.45 -5.70 -10.09
N ILE A 120 -2.20 -5.76 -8.77
CA ILE A 120 -1.25 -6.70 -8.16
C ILE A 120 -1.65 -8.14 -8.51
N PHE A 121 -2.89 -8.54 -8.24
CA PHE A 121 -3.37 -9.90 -8.54
C PHE A 121 -3.30 -10.23 -10.05
N ALA A 122 -3.54 -9.25 -10.93
CA ALA A 122 -3.39 -9.43 -12.37
C ALA A 122 -1.93 -9.64 -12.83
N THR A 123 -0.95 -9.21 -12.03
CA THR A 123 0.49 -9.39 -12.29
C THR A 123 1.11 -10.61 -11.61
N LEU A 124 0.37 -11.26 -10.69
CA LEU A 124 0.85 -12.48 -10.04
C LEU A 124 1.01 -13.61 -11.08
N PRO A 125 2.04 -14.47 -10.92
CA PRO A 125 2.20 -15.62 -11.80
C PRO A 125 0.98 -16.53 -11.68
N LYS A 126 0.49 -17.06 -12.81
CA LYS A 126 -0.58 -18.05 -12.79
C LYS A 126 0.05 -19.41 -12.52
N SER A 127 -0.57 -20.20 -11.65
CA SER A 127 -0.25 -21.62 -11.54
C SER A 127 -0.71 -22.31 -12.84
N ASP A 128 0.23 -22.88 -13.59
CA ASP A 128 -0.03 -23.73 -14.76
C ASP A 128 -0.65 -25.08 -14.37
#